data_AF-A0A7R7E2J8-F1
#
_entry.id   AF-A0A7R7E2J8-F1
#
_cell.length_a   1.000
_cell.length_b   1.000
_cell.length_c   1.000
_cell.angle_alpha   90.00
_cell.angle_beta   90.00
_cell.angle_gamma   90.00
#
_symmetry.space_group_name_H-M   'P 1'
#
loop_
_entity.id
_entity.type
_entity.pdbx_description
1 polymer ?
#
loop_
_entity_poly.entity_id
_entity_poly.type
_entity_poly.pdbx_seq_one_letter_code
_entity_poly.pdbx_strand_id
1 'polypeptide(L)'
;MTILFYDLVGHDTERPFSPHCWKTKMALAHKGLAATKVPTRFLEVPKVEGGVSKTVPVIRDGNRVVADSFAIALYLDEAYPDRPTLFGGEGGKAMARFIERWSQLTIHPYIATVALTDLHGMQDEANGRYFREDRERRYGKRLEEVVAGRDAGLVGFRASLQPLRSMLTYQPFIGGASPLFADYIVFGALQWGRIASPFQLLDDSDSIVSWFERCLDLHGGIGRQVAAAA
;
A
#
# COMPACT_ATOMS: atom_id res chain seq x y z
N MET A 1 17.96 7.52 17.59
CA MET A 1 16.78 8.40 17.40
C MET A 1 15.75 7.60 16.61
N THR A 2 14.46 7.79 16.88
CA THR A 2 13.38 7.05 16.21
C THR A 2 13.03 7.71 14.88
N ILE A 3 12.80 6.91 13.83
CA ILE A 3 12.40 7.39 12.51
C ILE A 3 11.00 8.05 12.61
N LEU A 4 10.79 9.24 12.05
CA LEU A 4 9.44 9.75 11.85
C LEU A 4 8.86 9.18 10.55
N PHE A 5 7.61 8.73 10.57
CA PHE A 5 6.93 8.15 9.43
C PHE A 5 5.57 8.82 9.21
N TYR A 6 5.45 9.55 8.10
CA TYR A 6 4.23 10.25 7.70
C TYR A 6 3.28 9.27 6.99
N ASP A 7 2.20 8.90 7.67
CA ASP A 7 1.24 7.86 7.25
C ASP A 7 -0.10 8.51 6.86
N LEU A 8 -0.69 8.09 5.74
CA LEU A 8 -1.94 8.68 5.24
C LEU A 8 -3.14 8.13 5.99
N VAL A 9 -3.89 9.03 6.61
CA VAL A 9 -5.10 8.73 7.39
C VAL A 9 -6.29 9.56 6.92
N GLY A 10 -7.48 9.16 7.35
CA GLY A 10 -8.73 9.84 7.07
C GLY A 10 -9.19 10.71 8.23
N HIS A 11 -10.50 10.75 8.48
CA HIS A 11 -11.04 11.33 9.72
C HIS A 11 -10.56 10.54 10.95
N ASP A 12 -10.46 9.21 10.83
CA ASP A 12 -9.94 8.30 11.85
C ASP A 12 -8.42 8.09 11.68
N THR A 13 -7.64 8.57 12.64
CA THR A 13 -6.16 8.49 12.62
C THR A 13 -5.63 7.09 12.88
N GLU A 14 -6.45 6.19 13.44
CA GLU A 14 -6.05 4.81 13.74
C GLU A 14 -6.27 3.88 12.54
N ARG A 15 -6.83 4.39 11.44
CA ARG A 15 -7.10 3.63 10.22
C ARG A 15 -6.30 4.14 9.00
N PRO A 16 -4.96 4.05 9.03
CA PRO A 16 -4.14 4.39 7.87
C PRO A 16 -4.40 3.42 6.72
N PHE A 17 -4.66 3.97 5.54
CA PHE A 17 -5.18 3.19 4.41
C PHE A 17 -4.30 3.22 3.16
N SER A 18 -3.30 4.12 3.07
CA SER A 18 -2.52 4.27 1.83
C SER A 18 -1.74 3.00 1.48
N PRO A 19 -1.89 2.48 0.24
CA PRO A 19 -1.15 1.30 -0.19
C PRO A 19 0.36 1.55 -0.17
N HIS A 20 0.80 2.77 -0.49
CA HIS A 20 2.20 3.14 -0.49
C HIS A 20 2.77 3.27 0.92
N CYS A 21 1.99 3.80 1.87
CA CYS A 21 2.40 3.89 3.26
C CYS A 21 2.51 2.48 3.90
N TRP A 22 1.64 1.55 3.51
CA TRP A 22 1.75 0.14 3.93
C TRP A 22 3.06 -0.52 3.46
N LYS A 23 3.57 -0.19 2.26
CA LYS A 23 4.90 -0.66 1.81
C LYS A 23 6.00 -0.23 2.78
N THR A 24 6.03 1.06 3.15
CA THR A 24 7.00 1.61 4.08
C THR A 24 6.85 1.04 5.49
N LYS A 25 5.61 0.89 5.98
CA LYS A 25 5.32 0.27 7.28
C LYS A 25 5.87 -1.16 7.36
N MET A 26 5.62 -1.97 6.33
CA MET A 26 6.16 -3.33 6.25
C MET A 26 7.68 -3.35 6.11
N ALA A 27 8.28 -2.40 5.38
CA ALA A 27 9.72 -2.30 5.22
C ALA A 27 10.44 -1.93 6.54
N LEU A 28 9.90 -0.95 7.29
CA LEU A 28 10.39 -0.59 8.62
C LEU A 28 10.32 -1.77 9.58
N ALA A 29 9.19 -2.49 9.58
CA ALA A 29 8.98 -3.67 10.42
C ALA A 29 9.91 -4.83 10.04
N HIS A 30 10.11 -5.09 8.74
CA HIS A 30 11.08 -6.08 8.23
C HIS A 30 12.50 -5.80 8.73
N LYS A 31 12.90 -4.53 8.72
CA LYS A 31 14.21 -4.09 9.21
C LYS A 31 14.30 -4.05 10.75
N GLY A 32 13.20 -4.29 11.47
CA GLY A 32 13.13 -4.17 12.92
C GLY A 32 13.36 -2.75 13.43
N LEU A 33 12.98 -1.74 12.63
CA LEU A 33 13.18 -0.33 12.94
C LEU A 33 11.93 0.27 13.57
N ALA A 34 12.11 0.86 14.75
CA ALA A 34 11.05 1.63 15.39
C ALA A 34 10.81 2.94 14.62
N ALA A 35 9.53 3.26 14.40
CA ALA A 35 9.12 4.50 13.79
C ALA A 35 7.96 5.14 14.57
N THR A 36 8.05 6.46 14.77
CA THR A 36 6.97 7.29 15.29
C THR A 36 6.08 7.70 14.14
N LYS A 37 4.81 7.29 14.18
CA LYS A 37 3.82 7.67 13.16
C LYS A 37 3.47 9.15 13.30
N VAL A 38 3.38 9.83 12.18
CA VAL A 38 2.85 11.19 12.05
C VAL A 38 1.61 11.11 11.13
N PRO A 39 0.40 11.02 11.70
CA PRO A 39 -0.82 10.95 10.91
C PRO A 39 -0.94 12.18 10.01
N THR A 40 -1.19 11.95 8.72
CA THR A 40 -1.24 13.00 7.70
C THR A 40 -2.49 12.82 6.85
N ARG A 41 -3.28 13.88 6.66
CA ARG A 41 -4.45 13.92 5.76
C ARG A 41 -4.08 14.52 4.40
N PHE A 42 -4.92 14.33 3.38
CA PHE A 42 -4.60 14.75 2.00
C PHE A 42 -4.16 16.21 1.86
N LEU A 43 -4.84 17.16 2.50
CA LEU A 43 -4.51 18.59 2.43
C LEU A 43 -3.24 18.98 3.23
N GLU A 44 -2.77 18.09 4.10
CA GLU A 44 -1.55 18.28 4.90
C GLU A 44 -0.31 17.76 4.16
N VAL A 45 -0.47 16.77 3.27
CA VAL A 45 0.62 16.13 2.52
C VAL A 45 1.60 17.13 1.89
N PRO A 46 1.15 18.18 1.17
CA PRO A 46 2.08 19.14 0.54
C PRO A 46 2.90 19.99 1.53
N LYS A 47 2.60 19.92 2.84
CA LYS A 47 3.30 20.67 3.89
C LYS A 47 4.29 19.80 4.66
N VAL A 48 4.22 18.47 4.50
CA VAL A 48 5.09 17.51 5.18
C VAL A 48 6.55 17.83 4.90
N GLU A 49 7.34 17.92 5.96
CA GLU A 49 8.79 18.13 5.91
C GLU A 49 9.22 19.29 5.00
N GLY A 50 8.53 20.43 5.12
CA GLY A 50 8.80 21.62 4.30
C GLY A 50 8.35 21.50 2.84
N GLY A 51 7.43 20.58 2.55
CA GLY A 51 6.89 20.37 1.21
C GLY A 51 7.81 19.57 0.29
N VAL A 52 8.59 18.64 0.86
CA VAL A 52 9.52 17.79 0.11
C VAL A 52 8.84 16.94 -0.97
N SER A 53 7.55 16.65 -0.80
CA SER A 53 6.76 15.81 -1.71
C SER A 53 5.30 16.24 -1.73
N LYS A 54 4.62 15.92 -2.83
CA LYS A 54 3.15 16.03 -2.97
C LYS A 54 2.42 14.74 -2.63
N THR A 55 3.16 13.69 -2.25
CA THR A 55 2.64 12.38 -1.86
C THR A 55 3.35 11.88 -0.60
N VAL A 56 2.66 11.02 0.14
CA VAL A 56 3.23 10.20 1.23
C VAL A 56 3.23 8.72 0.79
N PRO A 57 4.15 7.88 1.30
CA PRO A 57 4.94 8.05 2.51
C PRO A 57 6.12 9.01 2.38
N VAL A 58 6.44 9.66 3.50
CA VAL A 58 7.71 10.35 3.76
C VAL A 58 8.25 9.82 5.08
N ILE A 59 9.56 9.67 5.21
CA ILE A 59 10.22 9.43 6.49
C ILE A 59 11.29 10.48 6.77
N ARG A 60 11.53 10.71 8.06
CA ARG A 60 12.72 11.39 8.57
C ARG A 60 13.51 10.45 9.45
N ASP A 61 14.75 10.21 9.08
CA ASP A 61 15.71 9.43 9.84
C ASP A 61 16.90 10.32 10.21
N GLY A 62 16.90 10.81 11.46
CA GLY A 62 17.79 11.88 11.90
C GLY A 62 17.66 13.13 11.00
N ASN A 63 18.73 13.44 10.27
CA ASN A 63 18.77 14.58 9.36
C ASN A 63 18.32 14.25 7.92
N ARG A 64 18.10 12.97 7.61
CA ARG A 64 17.74 12.51 6.26
C ARG A 64 16.24 12.46 6.11
N VAL A 65 15.71 13.18 5.12
CA VAL A 65 14.30 13.09 4.70
C VAL A 65 14.23 12.34 3.38
N VAL A 66 13.36 11.34 3.28
CA VAL A 66 13.16 10.53 2.07
C VAL A 66 11.66 10.40 1.79
N ALA A 67 11.26 10.75 0.58
CA ALA A 67 9.91 10.54 0.05
C ALA A 67 9.90 9.42 -1.00
N ASP A 68 8.72 8.94 -1.37
CA ASP A 68 8.50 7.77 -2.24
C ASP A 68 8.77 6.42 -1.56
N SER A 69 7.78 5.53 -1.56
CA SER A 69 7.87 4.24 -0.85
C SER A 69 9.02 3.36 -1.32
N PHE A 70 9.39 3.42 -2.60
CA PHE A 70 10.48 2.60 -3.14
C PHE A 70 11.84 3.21 -2.80
N ALA A 71 11.98 4.52 -2.96
CA ALA A 71 13.18 5.24 -2.54
C ALA A 71 13.44 5.09 -1.04
N ILE A 72 12.39 5.11 -0.22
CA ILE A 72 12.46 4.79 1.21
C ILE A 72 12.99 3.37 1.42
N ALA A 73 12.46 2.36 0.72
CA ALA A 73 12.94 0.99 0.86
C ALA A 73 14.41 0.83 0.45
N LEU A 74 14.84 1.47 -0.65
CA LEU A 74 16.26 1.50 -1.05
C LEU A 74 17.14 2.12 0.04
N TYR A 75 16.74 3.29 0.56
CA TYR A 75 17.43 3.96 1.64
C TYR A 75 17.53 3.10 2.89
N LEU A 76 16.44 2.46 3.32
CA LEU A 76 16.44 1.59 4.50
C LEU A 76 17.31 0.35 4.30
N ASP A 77 17.41 -0.18 3.08
CA ASP A 77 18.28 -1.32 2.78
C ASP A 77 19.76 -0.94 2.81
N GLU A 78 20.10 0.27 2.34
CA GLU A 78 21.47 0.80 2.32
C GLU A 78 21.94 1.32 3.69
N ALA A 79 21.11 2.09 4.39
CA ALA A 79 21.45 2.72 5.66
C ALA A 79 21.51 1.73 6.83
N TYR A 80 20.85 0.59 6.70
CA TYR A 80 20.78 -0.46 7.72
C TYR A 80 21.18 -1.82 7.14
N PRO A 81 22.46 -2.00 6.75
CA PRO A 81 22.94 -3.24 6.12
C PRO A 81 23.00 -4.43 7.09
N ASP A 82 23.13 -4.17 8.39
CA ASP A 82 23.15 -5.21 9.44
C ASP A 82 21.75 -5.78 9.76
N ARG A 83 20.70 -5.27 9.11
CA ARG A 83 19.31 -5.71 9.25
C ARG A 83 18.89 -6.52 8.02
N PRO A 84 17.91 -7.43 8.15
CA PRO A 84 17.44 -8.26 7.03
C PRO A 84 17.18 -7.46 5.75
N THR A 85 17.61 -7.98 4.60
CA THR A 85 17.53 -7.24 3.34
C THR A 85 16.11 -7.17 2.80
N LEU A 86 15.74 -5.98 2.31
CA LEU A 86 14.46 -5.75 1.63
C LEU A 86 14.45 -6.27 0.20
N PHE A 87 15.61 -6.53 -0.41
CA PHE A 87 15.71 -6.85 -1.83
C PHE A 87 16.48 -8.12 -2.15
N GLY A 88 17.34 -8.64 -1.28
CA GLY A 88 18.13 -9.84 -1.60
C GLY A 88 19.20 -9.62 -2.68
N GLY A 89 19.67 -8.38 -2.85
CA GLY A 89 20.67 -7.99 -3.85
C GLY A 89 20.10 -7.24 -5.07
N GLU A 90 20.98 -6.90 -6.02
CA GLU A 90 20.64 -6.03 -7.18
C GLU A 90 19.55 -6.63 -8.09
N GLY A 91 19.57 -7.95 -8.30
CA GLY A 91 18.53 -8.63 -9.08
C GLY A 91 17.14 -8.47 -8.46
N GLY A 92 17.04 -8.57 -7.13
CA GLY A 92 15.77 -8.38 -6.43
C GLY A 92 15.33 -6.91 -6.36
N LYS A 93 16.26 -5.93 -6.36
CA LYS A 93 15.93 -4.51 -6.55
C LYS A 93 15.29 -4.27 -7.92
N ALA A 94 15.89 -4.79 -8.98
CA ALA A 94 15.36 -4.67 -10.34
C ALA A 94 13.99 -5.34 -10.49
N MET A 95 13.85 -6.57 -9.96
CA MET A 95 12.58 -7.29 -9.94
C MET A 95 11.49 -6.54 -9.16
N ALA A 96 11.82 -6.02 -7.97
CA ALA A 96 10.86 -5.26 -7.15
C ALA A 96 10.34 -4.03 -7.92
N ARG A 97 11.19 -3.37 -8.73
CA ARG A 97 10.76 -2.24 -9.56
C ARG A 97 9.75 -2.68 -10.62
N PHE A 98 9.95 -3.82 -11.26
CA PHE A 98 8.97 -4.38 -12.19
C PHE A 98 7.65 -4.71 -11.48
N ILE A 99 7.70 -5.38 -10.33
CA ILE A 99 6.51 -5.72 -9.53
C ILE A 99 5.76 -4.47 -9.07
N GLU A 100 6.47 -3.40 -8.71
CA GLU A 100 5.85 -2.11 -8.42
C GLU A 100 5.08 -1.57 -9.63
N ARG A 101 5.70 -1.53 -10.81
CA ARG A 101 5.03 -1.04 -12.01
C ARG A 101 3.84 -1.90 -12.40
N TRP A 102 3.99 -3.22 -12.36
CA TRP A 102 2.89 -4.16 -12.62
C TRP A 102 1.73 -3.94 -11.64
N SER A 103 2.01 -3.87 -10.34
CA SER A 103 0.99 -3.64 -9.31
C SER A 103 0.27 -2.30 -9.50
N GLN A 104 0.99 -1.22 -9.83
CA GLN A 104 0.40 0.10 -10.05
C GLN A 104 -0.45 0.19 -11.33
N LEU A 105 -0.14 -0.59 -12.35
CA LEU A 105 -0.85 -0.59 -13.63
C LEU A 105 -1.97 -1.63 -13.71
N THR A 106 -1.91 -2.68 -12.89
CA THR A 106 -2.83 -3.82 -12.95
C THR A 106 -3.76 -3.85 -11.74
N ILE A 107 -3.23 -3.73 -10.52
CA ILE A 107 -3.98 -3.94 -9.29
C ILE A 107 -4.61 -2.64 -8.78
N HIS A 108 -3.80 -1.59 -8.65
CA HIS A 108 -4.25 -0.32 -8.07
C HIS A 108 -5.43 0.32 -8.82
N PRO A 109 -5.48 0.33 -10.17
CA PRO A 109 -6.59 0.99 -10.87
C PRO A 109 -7.94 0.37 -10.55
N TYR A 110 -8.02 -0.96 -10.48
CA TYR A 110 -9.27 -1.65 -10.17
C TYR A 110 -9.69 -1.46 -8.70
N ILE A 111 -8.75 -1.60 -7.76
CA ILE A 111 -9.04 -1.34 -6.33
C ILE A 111 -9.51 0.10 -6.11
N ALA A 112 -8.88 1.06 -6.80
CA ALA A 112 -9.28 2.46 -6.74
C ALA A 112 -10.74 2.68 -7.17
N THR A 113 -11.20 1.99 -8.22
CA THR A 113 -12.60 2.10 -8.68
C THR A 113 -13.56 1.37 -7.75
N VAL A 114 -13.16 0.25 -7.15
CA VAL A 114 -13.99 -0.53 -6.23
C VAL A 114 -14.26 0.24 -4.94
N ALA A 115 -13.22 0.83 -4.36
CA ALA A 115 -13.25 1.43 -3.03
C ALA A 115 -13.50 2.96 -3.06
N LEU A 116 -13.84 3.54 -4.22
CA LEU A 116 -13.77 5.00 -4.41
C LEU A 116 -14.70 5.78 -3.47
N THR A 117 -15.96 5.37 -3.36
CA THR A 117 -16.95 5.99 -2.46
C THR A 117 -16.64 5.73 -1.00
N ASP A 118 -16.13 4.54 -0.68
CA ASP A 118 -15.77 4.17 0.68
C ASP A 118 -14.57 5.02 1.15
N LEU A 119 -13.56 5.18 0.29
CA LEU A 119 -12.42 6.06 0.53
C LEU A 119 -12.83 7.52 0.70
N HIS A 120 -13.82 8.00 -0.06
CA HIS A 120 -14.40 9.33 0.17
C HIS A 120 -15.07 9.40 1.55
N GLY A 121 -15.81 8.36 1.95
CA GLY A 121 -16.44 8.25 3.27
C GLY A 121 -15.44 8.20 4.45
N MET A 122 -14.21 7.77 4.21
CA MET A 122 -13.14 7.78 5.21
C MET A 122 -12.56 9.18 5.48
N GLN A 123 -12.92 10.22 4.71
CA GLN A 123 -12.33 11.55 4.86
C GLN A 123 -13.10 12.42 5.86
N ASP A 124 -12.43 13.42 6.43
CA ASP A 124 -13.13 14.54 7.06
C ASP A 124 -13.77 15.46 6.00
N GLU A 125 -14.53 16.46 6.41
CA GLU A 125 -15.28 17.31 5.47
C GLU A 125 -14.38 18.03 4.44
N ALA A 126 -13.27 18.62 4.89
CA ALA A 126 -12.38 19.38 4.02
C ALA A 126 -11.65 18.48 3.03
N ASN A 127 -11.09 17.36 3.51
CA ASN A 127 -10.41 16.37 2.68
C ASN A 127 -11.39 15.61 1.78
N GLY A 128 -12.64 15.42 2.21
CA GLY A 128 -13.71 14.79 1.42
C GLY A 128 -14.09 15.62 0.20
N ARG A 129 -14.27 16.94 0.37
CA ARG A 129 -14.49 17.88 -0.76
C ARG A 129 -13.32 17.84 -1.75
N TYR A 130 -12.09 17.99 -1.25
CA TYR A 130 -10.88 17.89 -2.07
C TYR A 130 -10.80 16.54 -2.81
N PHE A 131 -11.06 15.43 -2.11
CA PHE A 131 -11.01 14.09 -2.69
C PHE A 131 -12.02 13.94 -3.81
N ARG A 132 -13.29 14.32 -3.58
CA ARG A 132 -14.33 14.24 -4.60
C ARG A 132 -13.97 15.05 -5.83
N GLU A 133 -13.64 16.32 -5.66
CA GLU A 133 -13.29 17.21 -6.78
C GLU A 133 -12.10 16.68 -7.58
N ASP A 134 -11.05 16.19 -6.92
CA ASP A 134 -9.88 15.66 -7.59
C ASP A 134 -10.16 14.35 -8.34
N ARG A 135 -10.88 13.41 -7.71
CA ARG A 135 -11.16 12.11 -8.31
C ARG A 135 -12.19 12.22 -9.44
N GLU A 136 -13.24 13.01 -9.28
CA GLU A 136 -14.23 13.22 -10.35
C GLU A 136 -13.59 13.91 -11.55
N ARG A 137 -12.69 14.89 -11.34
CA ARG A 137 -11.87 15.47 -12.42
C ARG A 137 -10.99 14.42 -13.10
N ARG A 138 -10.36 13.52 -12.34
CA ARG A 138 -9.50 12.46 -12.88
C ARG A 138 -10.28 11.42 -13.69
N TYR A 139 -11.47 11.05 -13.26
CA TYR A 139 -12.30 10.03 -13.92
C TYR A 139 -13.25 10.60 -14.97
N GLY A 140 -13.51 11.91 -14.97
CA GLY A 140 -14.49 12.55 -15.84
C GLY A 140 -15.93 12.12 -15.56
N LYS A 141 -16.20 11.60 -14.36
CA LYS A 141 -17.48 11.02 -13.91
C LYS A 141 -17.66 11.24 -12.42
N ARG A 142 -18.90 11.17 -11.93
CA ARG A 142 -19.17 11.15 -10.49
C ARG A 142 -18.59 9.89 -9.85
N LEU A 143 -18.22 9.97 -8.57
CA LEU A 143 -17.68 8.82 -7.84
C LEU A 143 -18.62 7.61 -7.91
N GLU A 144 -19.93 7.85 -7.74
CA GLU A 144 -20.95 6.81 -7.74
C GLU A 144 -21.07 6.09 -9.11
N GLU A 145 -20.90 6.82 -10.21
CA GLU A 145 -20.92 6.24 -11.57
C GLU A 145 -19.69 5.38 -11.86
N VAL A 146 -18.53 5.74 -11.29
CA VAL A 146 -17.31 4.94 -11.40
C VAL A 146 -17.47 3.62 -10.64
N VAL A 147 -17.98 3.68 -9.41
CA VAL A 147 -18.20 2.50 -8.55
C VAL A 147 -19.25 1.57 -9.16
N ALA A 148 -20.30 2.09 -9.79
CA ALA A 148 -21.34 1.27 -10.43
C ALA A 148 -20.80 0.31 -11.51
N GLY A 149 -19.62 0.57 -12.08
CA GLY A 149 -18.96 -0.30 -13.06
C GLY A 149 -18.08 -1.40 -12.48
N ARG A 150 -17.92 -1.47 -11.15
CA ARG A 150 -16.92 -2.35 -10.51
C ARG A 150 -17.15 -3.84 -10.73
N ASP A 151 -18.40 -4.29 -10.73
CA ASP A 151 -18.76 -5.70 -10.87
C ASP A 151 -18.41 -6.24 -12.27
N ALA A 152 -18.64 -5.43 -13.30
CA ALA A 152 -18.26 -5.77 -14.68
C ALA A 152 -16.74 -5.94 -14.85
N GLY A 153 -15.93 -5.23 -14.06
CA GLY A 153 -14.47 -5.33 -14.09
C GLY A 153 -13.89 -6.49 -13.28
N LEU A 154 -14.67 -7.14 -12.40
CA LEU A 154 -14.16 -8.11 -11.43
C LEU A 154 -13.52 -9.33 -12.07
N VAL A 155 -14.18 -9.90 -13.09
CA VAL A 155 -13.66 -11.07 -13.82
C VAL A 155 -12.32 -10.75 -14.48
N GLY A 156 -12.22 -9.59 -15.13
CA GLY A 156 -10.98 -9.14 -15.78
C GLY A 156 -9.85 -8.88 -14.79
N PHE A 157 -10.16 -8.22 -13.66
CA PHE A 157 -9.22 -8.03 -12.57
C PHE A 157 -8.70 -9.37 -12.03
N ARG A 158 -9.60 -10.29 -11.69
CA ARG A 158 -9.20 -11.62 -11.20
C ARG A 158 -8.34 -12.36 -12.22
N ALA A 159 -8.67 -12.31 -13.52
CA ALA A 159 -7.86 -12.92 -14.56
C ALA A 159 -6.44 -12.31 -14.65
N SER A 160 -6.30 -11.00 -14.47
CA SER A 160 -4.99 -10.30 -14.52
C SER A 160 -4.01 -10.72 -13.42
N LEU A 161 -4.51 -11.34 -12.35
CA LEU A 161 -3.71 -11.83 -11.22
C LEU A 161 -3.15 -13.25 -11.45
N GLN A 162 -3.42 -13.86 -12.61
CA GLN A 162 -2.95 -15.20 -12.93
C GLN A 162 -1.43 -15.40 -12.80
N PRO A 163 -0.56 -14.44 -13.18
CA PRO A 163 0.88 -14.59 -12.97
C PRO A 163 1.25 -14.78 -11.48
N LEU A 164 0.58 -14.06 -10.58
CA LEU A 164 0.81 -14.20 -9.14
C LEU A 164 0.34 -15.56 -8.63
N ARG A 165 -0.86 -16.01 -9.04
CA ARG A 165 -1.36 -17.36 -8.68
C ARG A 165 -0.42 -18.46 -9.15
N SER A 166 0.05 -18.36 -10.39
CA SER A 166 0.97 -19.33 -10.99
C SER A 166 2.29 -19.38 -10.21
N MET A 167 2.87 -18.22 -9.91
CA MET A 167 4.11 -18.14 -9.12
C MET A 167 3.95 -18.76 -7.72
N LEU A 168 2.82 -18.54 -7.05
CA LEU A 168 2.53 -19.08 -5.73
C LEU A 168 2.43 -20.63 -5.69
N THR A 169 2.41 -21.31 -6.83
CA THR A 169 2.54 -22.78 -6.89
C THR A 169 3.98 -23.28 -6.67
N TYR A 170 4.97 -22.41 -6.88
CA TYR A 170 6.39 -22.74 -6.76
C TYR A 170 7.00 -22.25 -5.45
N GLN A 171 6.50 -21.16 -4.88
CA GLN A 171 7.10 -20.51 -3.72
C GLN A 171 6.06 -19.76 -2.86
N PRO A 172 6.29 -19.64 -1.54
CA PRO A 172 5.31 -19.08 -0.62
C PRO A 172 5.19 -17.54 -0.66
N PHE A 173 6.19 -16.84 -1.19
CA PHE A 173 6.28 -15.37 -1.30
C PHE A 173 6.87 -14.95 -2.64
N ILE A 174 6.66 -13.71 -3.08
CA ILE A 174 7.30 -13.15 -4.28
C ILE A 174 8.84 -13.12 -4.09
N GLY A 175 9.31 -12.88 -2.86
CA GLY A 175 10.72 -12.96 -2.49
C GLY A 175 11.33 -14.37 -2.43
N GLY A 176 10.57 -15.42 -2.76
CA GLY A 176 11.01 -16.81 -2.68
C GLY A 176 10.56 -17.48 -1.39
N ALA A 177 11.51 -17.98 -0.60
CA ALA A 177 11.23 -18.67 0.66
C ALA A 177 10.75 -17.72 1.78
N SER A 178 11.10 -16.43 1.70
CA SER A 178 10.76 -15.39 2.67
C SER A 178 10.30 -14.12 1.95
N PRO A 179 9.49 -13.26 2.58
CA PRO A 179 8.99 -12.04 1.94
C PRO A 179 10.12 -11.02 1.73
N LEU A 180 10.10 -10.35 0.59
CA LEU A 180 10.93 -9.18 0.28
C LEU A 180 10.03 -7.97 0.01
N PHE A 181 10.62 -6.83 -0.36
CA PHE A 181 9.87 -5.61 -0.66
C PHE A 181 8.85 -5.80 -1.80
N ALA A 182 9.11 -6.73 -2.72
CA ALA A 182 8.17 -7.11 -3.77
C ALA A 182 6.84 -7.64 -3.21
N ASP A 183 6.87 -8.42 -2.12
CA ASP A 183 5.66 -8.85 -1.41
C ASP A 183 4.93 -7.66 -0.80
N TYR A 184 5.66 -6.72 -0.18
CA TYR A 184 5.08 -5.55 0.47
C TYR A 184 4.41 -4.59 -0.52
N ILE A 185 4.93 -4.53 -1.75
CA ILE A 185 4.32 -3.78 -2.85
C ILE A 185 2.92 -4.30 -3.16
N VAL A 186 2.77 -5.60 -3.36
CA VAL A 186 1.47 -6.22 -3.71
C VAL A 186 0.56 -6.26 -2.49
N PHE A 187 1.11 -6.55 -1.31
CA PHE A 187 0.40 -6.56 -0.04
C PHE A 187 -0.23 -5.19 0.23
N GLY A 188 0.53 -4.10 0.05
CA GLY A 188 0.02 -2.74 0.25
C GLY A 188 -1.22 -2.44 -0.61
N ALA A 189 -1.26 -2.93 -1.86
CA ALA A 189 -2.41 -2.78 -2.74
C ALA A 189 -3.65 -3.52 -2.22
N LEU A 190 -3.50 -4.80 -1.83
CA LEU A 190 -4.62 -5.59 -1.31
C LEU A 190 -5.08 -5.12 0.08
N GLN A 191 -4.14 -4.70 0.93
CA GLN A 191 -4.43 -4.14 2.24
C GLN A 191 -5.21 -2.84 2.15
N TRP A 192 -4.93 -2.01 1.13
CA TRP A 192 -5.73 -0.83 0.85
C TRP A 192 -7.18 -1.20 0.54
N GLY A 193 -7.41 -2.19 -0.32
CA GLY A 193 -8.76 -2.72 -0.59
C GLY A 193 -9.45 -3.23 0.66
N ARG A 194 -8.77 -4.11 1.43
CA ARG A 194 -9.29 -4.71 2.68
C ARG A 194 -9.72 -3.67 3.72
N ILE A 195 -8.93 -2.62 3.91
CA ILE A 195 -9.21 -1.59 4.93
C ILE A 195 -10.34 -0.65 4.48
N ALA A 196 -10.41 -0.36 3.17
CA ALA A 196 -11.27 0.68 2.64
C ALA A 196 -12.68 0.17 2.31
N SER A 197 -12.84 -1.04 1.77
CA SER A 197 -14.11 -1.49 1.21
C SER A 197 -14.46 -2.91 1.66
N PRO A 198 -15.73 -3.21 2.00
CA PRO A 198 -16.18 -4.57 2.28
C PRO A 198 -16.32 -5.42 1.00
N PHE A 199 -16.05 -4.85 -0.18
CA PHE A 199 -16.17 -5.54 -1.45
C PHE A 199 -15.16 -6.69 -1.60
N GLN A 200 -15.66 -7.88 -1.93
CA GLN A 200 -14.84 -9.09 -2.04
C GLN A 200 -14.07 -9.14 -3.37
N LEU A 201 -12.81 -8.68 -3.33
CA LEU A 201 -11.91 -8.67 -4.50
C LEU A 201 -11.54 -10.08 -5.00
N LEU A 202 -11.37 -11.04 -4.08
CA LEU A 202 -10.90 -12.40 -4.34
C LEU A 202 -11.80 -13.40 -3.60
N ASP A 203 -11.97 -14.58 -4.18
CA ASP A 203 -12.69 -15.67 -3.53
C ASP A 203 -11.85 -16.24 -2.37
N ASP A 204 -12.49 -16.72 -1.31
CA ASP A 204 -11.80 -17.14 -0.08
C ASP A 204 -10.82 -18.31 -0.31
N SER A 205 -11.10 -19.15 -1.32
CA SER A 205 -10.25 -20.27 -1.71
C SER A 205 -9.07 -19.89 -2.62
N ASP A 206 -8.93 -18.61 -2.99
CA ASP A 206 -7.88 -18.15 -3.90
C ASP A 206 -6.49 -18.27 -3.23
N SER A 207 -5.48 -18.74 -3.98
CA SER A 207 -4.11 -18.88 -3.46
C SER A 207 -3.50 -17.54 -3.06
N ILE A 208 -3.95 -16.44 -3.67
CA ILE A 208 -3.54 -15.08 -3.30
C ILE A 208 -4.11 -14.70 -1.94
N VAL A 209 -5.32 -15.14 -1.57
CA VAL A 209 -5.88 -14.91 -0.22
C VAL A 209 -5.01 -15.62 0.80
N SER A 210 -4.64 -16.88 0.55
CA SER A 210 -3.71 -17.61 1.43
C SER A 210 -2.35 -16.94 1.58
N TRP A 211 -1.78 -16.39 0.50
CA TRP A 211 -0.55 -15.59 0.56
C TRP A 211 -0.74 -14.28 1.33
N PHE A 212 -1.86 -13.61 1.12
CA PHE A 212 -2.18 -12.34 1.77
C PHE A 212 -2.37 -12.51 3.28
N GLU A 213 -3.03 -13.59 3.73
CA GLU A 213 -3.14 -13.95 5.15
C GLU A 213 -1.76 -14.18 5.79
N ARG A 214 -0.85 -14.89 5.11
CA ARG A 214 0.54 -15.01 5.58
C ARG A 214 1.21 -13.64 5.73
N CYS A 215 1.00 -12.73 4.77
CA CYS A 215 1.53 -11.38 4.85
C CYS A 215 0.93 -10.55 5.99
N LEU A 216 -0.36 -10.73 6.31
CA LEU A 216 -1.02 -10.08 7.44
C LEU A 216 -0.41 -10.47 8.79
N ASP A 217 0.04 -11.73 8.92
CA ASP A 217 0.67 -12.29 10.12
C ASP A 217 2.15 -11.90 10.30
N LEU A 218 2.80 -11.37 9.25
CA LEU A 218 4.20 -10.94 9.34
C LEU A 218 4.39 -9.85 10.41
N HIS A 219 5.59 -9.84 10.98
CA HIS A 219 6.06 -8.79 11.88
C HIS A 219 5.17 -8.59 13.10
N GLY A 220 4.70 -9.69 13.70
CA GLY A 220 3.81 -9.67 14.86
C GLY A 220 2.38 -9.27 14.52
N GLY A 221 1.91 -9.58 13.30
CA GLY A 221 0.55 -9.29 12.88
C GLY A 221 0.28 -7.81 12.60
N ILE A 222 1.30 -7.03 12.19
CA ILE A 222 1.14 -5.59 11.98
C ILE A 222 0.07 -5.26 10.92
N GLY A 223 -0.12 -6.14 9.93
CA GLY A 223 -1.18 -6.02 8.93
C GLY A 223 -2.59 -6.18 9.50
N ARG A 224 -2.74 -6.88 10.63
CA ARG A 224 -4.02 -7.12 11.30
C ARG A 224 -4.42 -6.03 12.29
N GLN A 225 -3.49 -5.14 12.67
CA GLN A 225 -3.77 -4.05 13.62
C GLN A 225 -4.85 -3.09 13.12
N VAL A 226 -5.03 -2.96 11.80
CA VAL A 226 -6.14 -2.22 11.21
C VAL A 226 -7.23 -3.21 10.79
N ALA A 227 -8.41 -3.07 11.37
CA ALA A 227 -9.57 -3.90 11.04
C ALA A 227 -9.96 -3.74 9.56
N ALA A 228 -10.41 -4.83 8.94
CA ALA A 228 -11.03 -4.78 7.62
C ALA A 228 -12.26 -3.85 7.64
N ALA A 229 -12.67 -3.34 6.49
CA ALA A 229 -13.95 -2.67 6.35
C ALA A 229 -15.09 -3.65 6.69
N ALA A 230 -16.15 -3.13 7.31
CA ALA A 230 -17.35 -3.86 7.69
C ALA A 230 -18.53 -3.43 6.81
#